data_AF-A0A6P1HPX1-F1
#
_entry.id   AF-A0A6P1HPX1-F1
#
_cell.length_a   1.000
_cell.length_b   1.000
_cell.length_c   1.000
_cell.angle_alpha   90.00
_cell.angle_beta   90.00
_cell.angle_gamma   90.00
#
_symmetry.space_group_name_H-M   'P 1'
#
loop_
_entity.id
_entity.type
_entity.pdbx_description
1 polymer ?
#
loop_
_entity_poly.entity_id
_entity_poly.type
_entity_poly.pdbx_seq_one_letter_code
_entity_poly.pdbx_strand_id
1 'polypeptide(L)'
;MNENFSEEISLPKDTKPHRKSNIEWWYNYAFLTGDQGGQYAVMTSFFRVGETGCSKGHYLIFTIIDLNKKTKQNFSVIDTKLKNNMTAMYLPFYLLLNPKDVRMWKLYKSLLLGRIPAPHSKIEKASIQQNPTKLIYGDNELTFMGEKEDSFKMHITEKDLQIDLQFTPLKPISLIGGDGKPDDLYYYSFTRNRVEGQFQTDRGIENVEGVGWFDHQWGRDYGLLKGNGWDWFGLQLDDGRELLLNQMRSGKETFSPMANLIEKDGSVRFTRNISFIEINFWRSFQTNARYPIEWKINIPEFSMDLHVMALFPKQEMPIIGPLQAIWEGVCDVSGAEITSNEVHKEIQGKGFMELVGYA
;
A
#
# COMPACT_ATOMS: atom_id res chain seq x y z
N MET A 1 25.57 -25.99 5.26
CA MET A 1 24.49 -26.57 4.46
C MET A 1 23.64 -25.42 3.98
N ASN A 2 23.82 -25.05 2.72
CA ASN A 2 23.04 -24.00 2.06
C ASN A 2 21.70 -24.62 1.66
N GLU A 3 20.65 -24.39 2.44
CA GLU A 3 19.29 -24.66 1.97
C GLU A 3 18.96 -23.60 0.92
N ASN A 4 18.84 -24.05 -0.33
CA ASN A 4 18.27 -23.30 -1.43
C ASN A 4 16.83 -22.89 -1.07
N PHE A 5 16.63 -21.68 -0.57
CA PHE A 5 15.30 -21.07 -0.46
C PHE A 5 14.90 -20.49 -1.82
N SER A 6 14.42 -21.37 -2.71
CA SER A 6 13.45 -20.99 -3.74
C SER A 6 12.15 -21.75 -3.43
N GLU A 7 11.52 -21.42 -2.30
CA GLU A 7 10.12 -21.82 -2.14
C GLU A 7 9.30 -20.86 -2.99
N GLU A 8 8.74 -21.39 -4.07
CA GLU A 8 7.78 -20.70 -4.92
C GLU A 8 6.57 -20.25 -4.07
N ILE A 9 6.10 -19.03 -4.31
CA ILE A 9 4.91 -18.49 -3.63
C ILE A 9 3.71 -19.36 -3.98
N SER A 10 2.99 -19.83 -2.96
CA SER A 10 1.87 -20.75 -3.12
C SER A 10 0.77 -20.47 -2.09
N LEU A 11 -0.49 -20.48 -2.53
CA LEU A 11 -1.64 -20.30 -1.65
C LEU A 11 -2.29 -21.66 -1.34
N PRO A 12 -2.80 -21.89 -0.11
CA PRO A 12 -2.97 -20.94 0.99
C PRO A 12 -1.75 -20.82 1.93
N LYS A 13 -0.58 -21.35 1.57
CA LYS A 13 0.59 -21.33 2.46
C LYS A 13 1.05 -19.89 2.73
N ASP A 14 1.16 -19.09 1.69
CA ASP A 14 1.76 -17.74 1.74
C ASP A 14 0.72 -16.61 1.82
N THR A 15 -0.53 -16.92 2.15
CA THR A 15 -1.45 -15.93 2.76
C THR A 15 -1.09 -15.67 4.22
N LYS A 16 -0.52 -16.68 4.90
CA LYS A 16 -0.21 -16.70 6.33
C LYS A 16 0.95 -15.77 6.68
N PRO A 17 1.05 -15.34 7.96
CA PRO A 17 2.17 -14.56 8.44
C PRO A 17 3.51 -15.33 8.40
N HIS A 18 4.54 -14.70 7.85
CA HIS A 18 5.87 -15.26 7.67
C HIS A 18 6.76 -14.97 8.89
N ARG A 19 7.14 -16.03 9.61
CA ARG A 19 7.87 -15.89 10.89
C ARG A 19 9.25 -15.23 10.74
N LYS A 20 9.94 -15.49 9.62
CA LYS A 20 11.34 -15.04 9.40
C LYS A 20 11.45 -13.58 8.92
N SER A 21 10.36 -13.00 8.43
CA SER A 21 10.29 -11.62 7.94
C SER A 21 10.37 -10.63 9.09
N ASN A 22 11.07 -9.50 8.94
CA ASN A 22 10.98 -8.42 9.93
C ASN A 22 9.89 -7.40 9.57
N ILE A 23 9.49 -7.37 8.30
CA ILE A 23 8.40 -6.57 7.77
C ILE A 23 7.52 -7.45 6.88
N GLU A 24 6.22 -7.21 6.98
CA GLU A 24 5.19 -7.95 6.26
C GLU A 24 3.93 -7.09 6.23
N TRP A 25 3.26 -7.03 5.08
CA TRP A 25 2.02 -6.29 4.96
C TRP A 25 1.04 -6.87 3.94
N TRP A 26 -0.24 -6.72 4.28
CA TRP A 26 -1.39 -7.00 3.43
C TRP A 26 -2.03 -5.66 3.07
N TYR A 27 -1.77 -5.21 1.85
CA TYR A 27 -2.25 -3.94 1.31
C TYR A 27 -3.40 -4.19 0.34
N ASN A 28 -4.41 -3.33 0.36
CA ASN A 28 -5.46 -3.33 -0.65
C ASN A 28 -6.02 -1.94 -0.85
N TYR A 29 -6.53 -1.70 -2.05
CA TYR A 29 -7.39 -0.57 -2.33
C TYR A 29 -8.59 -1.00 -3.15
N ALA A 30 -9.66 -0.20 -3.14
CA ALA A 30 -10.80 -0.39 -4.03
C ALA A 30 -11.42 0.93 -4.46
N PHE A 31 -11.96 0.93 -5.68
CA PHE A 31 -12.88 1.94 -6.19
C PHE A 31 -14.30 1.41 -6.09
N LEU A 32 -15.20 2.18 -5.49
CA LEU A 32 -16.55 1.75 -5.14
C LEU A 32 -17.58 2.74 -5.66
N THR A 33 -18.65 2.22 -6.22
CA THR A 33 -19.88 2.94 -6.55
C THR A 33 -20.99 2.44 -5.64
N GLY A 34 -21.64 3.38 -4.93
CA GLY A 34 -22.80 3.10 -4.09
C GLY A 34 -24.11 3.18 -4.85
N ASP A 35 -25.09 2.39 -4.43
CA ASP A 35 -26.46 2.38 -4.98
C ASP A 35 -27.24 3.68 -4.74
N GLN A 36 -26.72 4.59 -3.90
CA GLN A 36 -27.25 5.94 -3.68
C GLN A 36 -26.41 7.03 -4.35
N GLY A 37 -25.52 6.65 -5.29
CA GLY A 37 -24.69 7.57 -6.07
C GLY A 37 -23.36 7.97 -5.41
N GLY A 38 -23.02 7.36 -4.27
CA GLY A 38 -21.71 7.50 -3.66
C GLY A 38 -20.59 7.03 -4.59
N GLN A 39 -19.48 7.76 -4.62
CA GLN A 39 -18.25 7.37 -5.33
C GLN A 39 -17.12 7.41 -4.31
N TYR A 40 -16.49 6.27 -4.06
CA TYR A 40 -15.50 6.14 -3.01
C TYR A 40 -14.24 5.47 -3.51
N ALA A 41 -13.12 5.79 -2.87
CA ALA A 41 -11.97 4.94 -2.86
C ALA A 41 -11.57 4.61 -1.42
N VAL A 42 -11.16 3.38 -1.18
CA VAL A 42 -10.68 2.93 0.13
C VAL A 42 -9.29 2.33 -0.05
N MET A 43 -8.43 2.50 0.95
CA MET A 43 -7.15 1.80 1.05
C MET A 43 -6.99 1.29 2.46
N THR A 44 -6.50 0.07 2.62
CA THR A 44 -6.07 -0.46 3.91
C THR A 44 -4.71 -1.15 3.78
N SER A 45 -3.89 -1.05 4.82
CA SER A 45 -2.66 -1.83 4.94
C SER A 45 -2.49 -2.32 6.36
N PHE A 46 -2.53 -3.65 6.51
CA PHE A 46 -2.24 -4.35 7.75
C PHE A 46 -0.75 -4.70 7.74
N PHE A 47 0.04 -4.07 8.59
CA PHE A 47 1.45 -4.38 8.75
C PHE A 47 1.69 -5.25 9.98
N ARG A 48 2.75 -6.04 9.88
CA ARG A 48 3.34 -6.80 10.97
C ARG A 48 4.85 -6.56 10.96
N VAL A 49 5.33 -5.85 11.99
CA VAL A 49 6.70 -5.30 12.01
C VAL A 49 7.44 -5.72 13.28
N GLY A 50 8.66 -6.22 13.13
CA GLY A 50 9.57 -6.46 14.24
C GLY A 50 10.71 -7.42 13.90
N GLU A 51 11.89 -7.15 14.46
CA GLU A 51 13.12 -7.89 14.19
C GLU A 51 13.14 -9.32 14.76
N THR A 52 12.33 -9.57 15.79
CA THR A 52 12.27 -10.88 16.45
C THR A 52 10.93 -11.55 16.23
N GLY A 53 10.94 -12.89 16.12
CA GLY A 53 9.72 -13.66 15.86
C GLY A 53 8.65 -13.56 16.97
N CYS A 54 9.03 -13.22 18.21
CA CYS A 54 8.14 -13.23 19.37
C CYS A 54 7.55 -11.85 19.74
N SER A 55 8.09 -10.76 19.19
CA SER A 55 7.69 -9.38 19.54
C SER A 55 7.38 -8.52 18.31
N LYS A 56 6.75 -9.11 17.29
CA LYS A 56 6.23 -8.31 16.18
C LYS A 56 5.04 -7.49 16.63
N GLY A 57 5.09 -6.19 16.35
CA GLY A 57 4.00 -5.25 16.50
C GLY A 57 3.09 -5.24 15.27
N HIS A 58 1.91 -4.68 15.47
CA HIS A 58 0.86 -4.60 14.47
C HIS A 58 0.52 -3.13 14.25
N TYR A 59 0.41 -2.76 12.97
CA TYR A 59 0.05 -1.42 12.53
C TYR A 59 -1.01 -1.55 11.47
N LEU A 60 -2.13 -0.85 11.61
CA LEU A 60 -3.09 -0.71 10.54
C LEU A 60 -3.16 0.77 10.16
N ILE A 61 -2.99 1.02 8.87
CA ILE A 61 -3.35 2.30 8.27
C ILE A 61 -4.51 2.05 7.32
N PHE A 62 -5.44 2.98 7.31
CA PHE A 62 -6.47 2.98 6.27
C PHE A 62 -6.94 4.39 5.95
N THR A 63 -7.53 4.48 4.78
CA THR A 63 -7.94 5.70 4.15
C THR A 63 -9.32 5.50 3.54
N ILE A 64 -10.14 6.54 3.63
CA ILE A 64 -11.38 6.66 2.88
C ILE A 64 -11.35 7.97 2.11
N ILE A 65 -11.69 7.88 0.84
CA ILE A 65 -11.79 9.01 -0.07
C ILE A 65 -13.21 9.05 -0.60
N ASP A 66 -13.90 10.17 -0.36
CA ASP A 66 -15.13 10.53 -1.06
C ASP A 66 -14.72 11.22 -2.36
N LEU A 67 -14.88 10.52 -3.50
CA LEU A 67 -14.44 10.99 -4.81
C LEU A 67 -15.36 12.11 -5.34
N ASN A 68 -16.63 12.10 -4.95
CA ASN A 68 -17.57 13.17 -5.30
C ASN A 68 -17.15 14.50 -4.65
N LYS A 69 -16.71 14.46 -3.39
CA LYS A 69 -16.28 15.66 -2.63
C LYS A 69 -14.79 15.95 -2.72
N LYS A 70 -13.98 15.00 -3.21
CA LYS A 70 -12.51 15.05 -3.20
C LYS A 70 -11.96 15.28 -1.78
N THR A 71 -12.53 14.56 -0.81
CA THR A 71 -12.13 14.63 0.60
C THR A 71 -11.61 13.28 1.09
N LYS A 72 -10.58 13.32 1.93
CA LYS A 72 -9.89 12.14 2.46
C LYS A 72 -9.94 12.10 3.99
N GLN A 73 -10.19 10.93 4.55
CA GLN A 73 -10.05 10.62 5.98
C GLN A 73 -8.97 9.56 6.15
N ASN A 74 -8.08 9.75 7.12
CA ASN A 74 -6.93 8.90 7.37
C ASN A 74 -6.98 8.37 8.81
N PHE A 75 -6.62 7.10 8.98
CA PHE A 75 -6.62 6.43 10.27
C PHE A 75 -5.35 5.62 10.44
N SER A 76 -4.72 5.73 11.61
CA SER A 76 -3.41 5.16 11.89
C SER A 76 -3.42 4.58 13.30
N VAL A 77 -3.53 3.25 13.39
CA VAL A 77 -3.76 2.53 14.65
C VAL A 77 -2.62 1.57 14.92
N ILE A 78 -1.97 1.66 16.10
CA ILE A 78 -0.85 0.79 16.48
C ILE A 78 -1.09 0.03 17.76
N ASP A 79 -0.54 -1.18 17.84
CA ASP A 79 -0.55 -1.96 19.06
C ASP A 79 0.58 -1.57 20.04
N THR A 80 0.49 -2.11 21.26
CA THR A 80 1.47 -1.83 22.31
C THR A 80 2.85 -2.41 21.97
N LYS A 81 2.92 -3.50 21.20
CA LYS A 81 4.20 -4.12 20.81
C LYS A 81 4.95 -3.23 19.84
N LEU A 82 4.27 -2.66 18.84
CA LEU A 82 4.90 -1.71 17.91
C LEU A 82 5.32 -0.45 18.63
N LYS A 83 4.49 0.10 19.53
CA LYS A 83 4.89 1.22 20.40
C LYS A 83 6.20 0.91 21.13
N ASN A 84 6.31 -0.27 21.73
CA ASN A 84 7.50 -0.67 22.48
C ASN A 84 8.72 -0.83 21.55
N ASN A 85 8.56 -1.46 20.39
CA ASN A 85 9.62 -1.56 19.38
C ASN A 85 10.07 -0.16 18.91
N MET A 86 9.13 0.75 18.73
CA MET A 86 9.37 2.14 18.34
C MET A 86 10.21 2.88 19.40
N THR A 87 9.88 2.71 20.68
CA THR A 87 10.63 3.32 21.79
C THR A 87 11.99 2.66 22.05
N ALA A 88 12.09 1.35 21.91
CA ALA A 88 13.29 0.61 22.30
C ALA A 88 14.36 0.59 21.20
N MET A 89 13.96 0.69 19.92
CA MET A 89 14.84 0.46 18.79
C MET A 89 14.72 1.52 17.71
N TYR A 90 13.52 1.67 17.11
CA TYR A 90 13.37 2.46 15.87
C TYR A 90 13.68 3.96 16.08
N LEU A 91 13.05 4.62 17.06
CA LEU A 91 13.28 6.05 17.31
C LEU A 91 14.67 6.36 17.90
N PRO A 92 15.20 5.59 18.87
CA PRO A 92 16.58 5.80 19.33
C PRO A 92 17.60 5.74 18.20
N PHE A 93 17.51 4.74 17.33
CA PHE A 93 18.42 4.60 16.19
C PHE A 93 18.25 5.75 15.19
N TYR A 94 17.01 6.09 14.83
CA TYR A 94 16.74 7.19 13.92
C TYR A 94 17.25 8.54 14.46
N LEU A 95 17.00 8.84 15.74
CA LEU A 95 17.38 10.10 16.38
C LEU A 95 18.89 10.20 16.61
N LEU A 96 19.62 9.08 16.69
CA LEU A 96 21.08 9.09 16.67
C LEU A 96 21.61 9.65 15.34
N LEU A 97 20.98 9.29 14.23
CA LEU A 97 21.34 9.76 12.89
C LEU A 97 20.74 11.15 12.58
N ASN A 98 19.60 11.47 13.18
CA ASN A 98 18.83 12.70 12.94
C ASN A 98 18.55 13.48 14.23
N PRO A 99 19.58 13.93 14.98
CA PRO A 99 19.41 14.49 16.32
C PRO A 99 18.65 15.82 16.37
N LYS A 100 18.51 16.50 15.22
CA LYS A 100 17.81 17.79 15.08
C LYS A 100 16.32 17.64 14.76
N ASP A 101 15.80 16.44 14.56
CA ASP A 101 14.38 16.24 14.28
C ASP A 101 13.52 16.42 15.54
N VAL A 102 13.01 17.64 15.71
CA VAL A 102 12.17 18.01 16.85
C VAL A 102 10.85 17.24 16.86
N ARG A 103 10.29 16.86 15.70
CA ARG A 103 9.02 16.14 15.63
C ARG A 103 9.20 14.71 16.14
N MET A 104 10.27 14.04 15.73
CA MET A 104 10.59 12.69 16.20
C MET A 104 10.99 12.67 17.68
N TRP A 105 11.68 13.69 18.19
CA TRP A 105 11.91 13.83 19.64
C TRP A 105 10.61 13.98 20.43
N LYS A 106 9.64 14.77 19.94
CA LYS A 106 8.31 14.92 20.58
C LYS A 106 7.52 13.60 20.56
N LEU A 107 7.54 12.89 19.44
CA LEU A 107 6.94 11.56 19.33
C LEU A 107 7.59 10.61 20.35
N TYR A 108 8.93 10.52 20.34
CA TYR A 108 9.68 9.64 21.23
C TYR A 108 9.36 9.89 22.71
N LYS A 109 9.36 11.15 23.13
CA LYS A 109 8.96 11.54 24.50
C LYS A 109 7.52 11.12 24.82
N SER A 110 6.58 11.29 23.89
CA SER A 110 5.18 10.90 24.09
C SER A 110 5.04 9.40 24.29
N LEU A 111 5.72 8.61 23.46
CA LEU A 111 5.70 7.14 23.56
C LEU A 111 6.35 6.64 24.85
N LEU A 112 7.46 7.25 25.30
CA LEU A 112 8.11 6.95 26.59
C LEU A 112 7.18 7.22 27.80
N LEU A 113 6.32 8.24 27.69
CA LEU A 113 5.27 8.51 28.67
C LEU A 113 4.05 7.58 28.55
N GLY A 114 4.13 6.56 27.69
CA GLY A 114 3.09 5.57 27.46
C GLY A 114 1.93 6.07 26.58
N ARG A 115 2.04 7.26 25.97
CA ARG A 115 0.97 7.90 25.19
C ARG A 115 1.19 7.72 23.70
N ILE A 116 0.16 7.29 22.98
CA ILE A 116 0.13 7.31 21.51
C ILE A 116 -0.53 8.64 21.11
N PRO A 117 0.20 9.58 20.49
CA PRO A 117 -0.34 10.91 20.19
C PRO A 117 -1.24 10.89 18.95
N ALA A 118 -2.27 11.75 18.95
CA ALA A 118 -3.08 12.01 17.76
C ALA A 118 -2.20 12.45 16.56
N PRO A 119 -2.57 12.11 15.31
CA PRO A 119 -3.80 11.41 14.92
C PRO A 119 -3.73 9.88 15.09
N HIS A 120 -2.65 9.35 15.66
CA HIS A 120 -2.50 7.92 15.89
C HIS A 120 -3.35 7.47 17.08
N SER A 121 -3.91 6.28 16.98
CA SER A 121 -4.70 5.64 18.04
C SER A 121 -4.15 4.25 18.37
N LYS A 122 -4.66 3.67 19.46
CA LYS A 122 -4.19 2.39 19.99
C LYS A 122 -5.07 1.24 19.52
N ILE A 123 -4.44 0.16 19.07
CA ILE A 123 -5.08 -1.15 18.95
C ILE A 123 -5.07 -1.80 20.34
N GLU A 124 -6.24 -2.10 20.89
CA GLU A 124 -6.34 -2.75 22.21
C GLU A 124 -5.83 -4.20 22.18
N LYS A 125 -6.21 -4.95 21.14
CA LYS A 125 -5.76 -6.33 20.93
C LYS A 125 -5.54 -6.60 19.46
N ALA A 126 -4.42 -7.23 19.14
CA ALA A 126 -4.11 -7.71 17.80
C ALA A 126 -3.80 -9.21 17.83
N SER A 127 -4.31 -9.94 16.86
CA SER A 127 -4.05 -11.38 16.69
C SER A 127 -4.15 -11.79 15.23
N ILE A 128 -3.49 -12.90 14.88
CA ILE A 128 -3.56 -13.50 13.55
C ILE A 128 -3.89 -14.99 13.72
N GLN A 129 -5.00 -15.42 13.12
CA GLN A 129 -5.33 -16.82 12.89
C GLN A 129 -4.70 -17.24 11.55
N GLN A 130 -4.24 -18.49 11.44
CA GLN A 130 -3.53 -18.97 10.25
C GLN A 130 -4.33 -19.96 9.38
N ASN A 131 -5.46 -20.49 9.86
CA ASN A 131 -6.26 -21.46 9.10
C ASN A 131 -7.77 -21.28 9.39
N PRO A 132 -8.56 -20.62 8.52
CA PRO A 132 -8.06 -19.78 7.43
C PRO A 132 -7.29 -18.57 7.97
N THR A 133 -6.48 -17.94 7.14
CA THR A 133 -5.77 -16.71 7.52
C THR A 133 -6.74 -15.59 7.85
N LYS A 134 -6.62 -15.04 9.06
CA LYS A 134 -7.43 -13.92 9.52
C LYS A 134 -6.60 -12.97 10.37
N LEU A 135 -6.48 -11.72 9.94
CA LEU A 135 -5.86 -10.63 10.69
C LEU A 135 -6.95 -9.92 11.50
N ILE A 136 -6.75 -9.74 12.81
CA ILE A 136 -7.72 -9.11 13.72
C ILE A 136 -6.99 -8.03 14.50
N TYR A 137 -7.17 -6.77 14.12
CA TYR A 137 -6.48 -5.60 14.69
C TYR A 137 -7.52 -4.69 15.34
N GLY A 138 -7.84 -4.97 16.61
CA GLY A 138 -8.98 -4.36 17.30
C GLY A 138 -10.28 -4.90 16.71
N ASP A 139 -11.17 -4.01 16.32
CA ASP A 139 -12.43 -4.33 15.65
C ASP A 139 -12.28 -4.42 14.12
N ASN A 140 -11.06 -4.24 13.59
CA ASN A 140 -10.78 -4.30 12.16
C ASN A 140 -10.26 -5.69 11.77
N GLU A 141 -10.77 -6.24 10.68
CA GLU A 141 -10.44 -7.60 10.24
C GLU A 141 -10.14 -7.69 8.73
N LEU A 142 -9.18 -8.55 8.39
CA LEU A 142 -8.95 -9.05 7.04
C LEU A 142 -9.00 -10.58 7.09
N THR A 143 -9.99 -11.18 6.44
CA THR A 143 -10.27 -12.62 6.51
C THR A 143 -10.16 -13.24 5.13
N PHE A 144 -9.22 -14.15 4.92
CA PHE A 144 -9.11 -14.93 3.70
C PHE A 144 -10.11 -16.09 3.72
N MET A 145 -10.63 -16.43 2.54
CA MET A 145 -11.78 -17.30 2.35
C MET A 145 -11.50 -18.36 1.27
N GLY A 146 -12.19 -19.50 1.39
CA GLY A 146 -12.03 -20.63 0.46
C GLY A 146 -10.81 -21.50 0.75
N GLU A 147 -10.75 -22.68 0.15
CA GLU A 147 -9.65 -23.65 0.38
C GLU A 147 -8.30 -23.12 -0.11
N LYS A 148 -8.31 -22.31 -1.16
CA LYS A 148 -7.11 -21.67 -1.72
C LYS A 148 -6.73 -20.37 -1.03
N GLU A 149 -7.60 -19.82 -0.18
CA GLU A 149 -7.44 -18.47 0.40
C GLU A 149 -7.16 -17.39 -0.66
N ASP A 150 -7.82 -17.49 -1.82
CA ASP A 150 -7.68 -16.57 -2.94
C ASP A 150 -8.71 -15.44 -2.94
N SER A 151 -9.77 -15.54 -2.13
CA SER A 151 -10.71 -14.43 -1.90
C SER A 151 -10.62 -13.96 -0.46
N PHE A 152 -11.04 -12.72 -0.19
CA PHE A 152 -10.98 -12.18 1.17
C PHE A 152 -12.11 -11.20 1.48
N LYS A 153 -12.39 -11.06 2.77
CA LYS A 153 -13.30 -10.06 3.33
C LYS A 153 -12.54 -9.08 4.18
N MET A 154 -12.91 -7.81 4.08
CA MET A 154 -12.36 -6.71 4.86
C MET A 154 -13.49 -6.09 5.66
N HIS A 155 -13.32 -6.02 6.97
CA HIS A 155 -14.21 -5.32 7.90
C HIS A 155 -13.41 -4.21 8.58
N ILE A 156 -13.79 -2.96 8.38
CA ILE A 156 -13.15 -1.79 8.99
C ILE A 156 -14.19 -1.05 9.81
N THR A 157 -13.89 -0.81 11.08
CA THR A 157 -14.73 -0.06 12.01
C THR A 157 -13.88 0.92 12.81
N GLU A 158 -14.23 2.20 12.75
CA GLU A 158 -13.55 3.27 13.51
C GLU A 158 -14.47 4.47 13.71
N LYS A 159 -14.81 4.78 14.96
CA LYS A 159 -15.85 5.77 15.30
C LYS A 159 -17.20 5.39 14.67
N ASP A 160 -17.80 6.27 13.87
CA ASP A 160 -19.11 6.07 13.22
C ASP A 160 -18.99 5.43 11.83
N LEU A 161 -17.76 5.11 11.42
CA LEU A 161 -17.47 4.48 10.14
C LEU A 161 -17.52 2.95 10.27
N GLN A 162 -18.21 2.32 9.32
CA GLN A 162 -18.15 0.88 9.10
C GLN A 162 -18.09 0.56 7.60
N ILE A 163 -17.15 -0.29 7.20
CA ILE A 163 -17.00 -0.78 5.83
C ILE A 163 -16.85 -2.29 5.86
N ASP A 164 -17.70 -2.98 5.10
CA ASP A 164 -17.69 -4.42 4.91
C ASP A 164 -17.57 -4.73 3.43
N LEU A 165 -16.42 -5.23 2.98
CA LEU A 165 -16.17 -5.52 1.56
C LEU A 165 -15.70 -6.95 1.35
N GLN A 166 -16.16 -7.58 0.29
CA GLN A 166 -15.64 -8.85 -0.21
C GLN A 166 -14.90 -8.62 -1.52
N PHE A 167 -13.68 -9.16 -1.61
CA PHE A 167 -12.83 -9.11 -2.78
C PHE A 167 -12.73 -10.51 -3.39
N THR A 168 -13.11 -10.62 -4.66
CA THR A 168 -13.03 -11.86 -5.44
C THR A 168 -12.13 -11.63 -6.64
N PRO A 169 -10.95 -12.27 -6.73
CA PRO A 169 -10.05 -12.07 -7.87
C PRO A 169 -10.72 -12.44 -9.20
N LEU A 170 -10.42 -11.65 -10.22
CA LEU A 170 -10.84 -11.90 -11.60
C LEU A 170 -9.73 -12.56 -12.43
N LYS A 171 -8.53 -12.66 -11.86
CA LYS A 171 -7.33 -13.25 -12.46
C LYS A 171 -6.57 -14.06 -11.42
N PRO A 172 -5.69 -14.99 -11.85
CA PRO A 172 -4.73 -15.65 -10.96
C PRO A 172 -3.82 -14.64 -10.22
N ILE A 173 -3.10 -15.12 -9.21
CA ILE A 173 -2.05 -14.31 -8.57
C ILE A 173 -1.00 -13.86 -9.59
N SER A 174 -0.52 -12.64 -9.44
CA SER A 174 0.62 -12.12 -10.18
C SER A 174 1.87 -12.20 -9.31
N LEU A 175 2.91 -12.89 -9.78
CA LEU A 175 4.22 -12.92 -9.14
C LEU A 175 5.01 -11.68 -9.58
N ILE A 176 5.16 -10.73 -8.66
CA ILE A 176 5.80 -9.44 -8.97
C ILE A 176 7.31 -9.65 -9.12
N GLY A 177 7.96 -8.93 -10.03
CA GLY A 177 9.37 -9.15 -10.37
C GLY A 177 9.57 -10.30 -11.38
N GLY A 178 8.50 -10.95 -11.82
CA GLY A 178 8.52 -12.12 -12.70
C GLY A 178 8.67 -13.46 -11.96
N ASP A 179 9.29 -13.46 -10.78
CA ASP A 179 9.50 -14.64 -9.94
C ASP A 179 8.88 -14.54 -8.53
N GLY A 180 8.24 -13.41 -8.22
CA GLY A 180 7.63 -13.16 -6.94
C GLY A 180 8.63 -12.71 -5.87
N LYS A 181 9.85 -12.31 -6.24
CA LYS A 181 10.87 -11.86 -5.29
C LYS A 181 11.70 -10.65 -5.76
N PRO A 182 11.07 -9.50 -6.04
CA PRO A 182 11.81 -8.30 -6.46
C PRO A 182 12.60 -7.69 -5.29
N ASP A 183 13.88 -7.35 -5.53
CA ASP A 183 14.74 -6.59 -4.59
C ASP A 183 14.75 -7.14 -3.14
N ASP A 184 14.77 -8.48 -3.02
CA ASP A 184 14.87 -9.27 -1.76
C ASP A 184 13.59 -9.40 -0.91
N LEU A 185 12.46 -8.83 -1.33
CA LEU A 185 11.14 -9.09 -0.73
C LEU A 185 10.36 -10.08 -1.56
N TYR A 186 9.63 -10.99 -0.91
CA TYR A 186 8.61 -11.78 -1.59
C TYR A 186 7.38 -10.92 -1.84
N TYR A 187 6.78 -11.07 -3.02
CA TYR A 187 5.70 -10.20 -3.47
C TYR A 187 4.78 -10.92 -4.47
N TYR A 188 3.51 -11.08 -4.10
CA TYR A 188 2.43 -11.35 -5.06
C TYR A 188 1.26 -10.37 -4.91
N SER A 189 0.44 -10.33 -5.96
CA SER A 189 -0.74 -9.47 -6.02
C SER A 189 -1.97 -10.18 -6.58
N PHE A 190 -3.16 -9.78 -6.13
CA PHE A 190 -4.40 -9.90 -6.90
C PHE A 190 -4.70 -8.52 -7.48
N THR A 191 -4.20 -8.25 -8.69
CA THR A 191 -4.22 -6.90 -9.29
C THR A 191 -5.62 -6.44 -9.72
N ARG A 192 -6.56 -7.38 -9.87
CA ARG A 192 -7.96 -7.07 -10.17
C ARG A 192 -8.92 -8.01 -9.46
N ASN A 193 -9.74 -7.43 -8.60
CA ASN A 193 -10.80 -8.08 -7.85
C ASN A 193 -12.13 -7.43 -8.18
N ARG A 194 -13.20 -8.22 -8.30
CA ARG A 194 -14.55 -7.71 -8.12
C ARG A 194 -14.75 -7.44 -6.63
N VAL A 195 -15.28 -6.27 -6.31
CA VAL A 195 -15.54 -5.84 -4.93
C VAL A 195 -17.02 -5.59 -4.76
N GLU A 196 -17.60 -6.13 -3.70
CA GLU A 196 -19.01 -5.93 -3.33
C GLU A 196 -19.14 -5.85 -1.82
N GLY A 197 -20.13 -5.12 -1.31
CA GLY A 197 -20.36 -5.03 0.13
C GLY A 197 -21.21 -3.85 0.56
N GLN A 198 -20.96 -3.37 1.77
CA GLN A 198 -21.69 -2.27 2.40
C GLN A 198 -20.75 -1.22 2.96
N PHE A 199 -21.18 0.02 2.88
CA PHE A 199 -20.46 1.16 3.42
C PHE A 199 -21.42 2.05 4.21
N GLN A 200 -21.21 2.12 5.53
CA GLN A 200 -21.83 3.11 6.41
C GLN A 200 -21.14 4.47 6.22
N THR A 201 -21.90 5.44 5.71
CA THR A 201 -21.48 6.83 5.60
C THR A 201 -22.35 7.74 6.47
N ASP A 202 -22.03 9.03 6.52
CA ASP A 202 -22.87 10.05 7.15
C ASP A 202 -24.29 10.13 6.55
N ARG A 203 -24.51 9.57 5.36
CA ARG A 203 -25.81 9.55 4.67
C ARG A 203 -26.63 8.29 4.95
N GLY A 204 -26.05 7.31 5.62
CA GLY A 204 -26.63 5.98 5.83
C GLY A 204 -25.76 4.88 5.23
N ILE A 205 -26.31 3.66 5.23
CA ILE A 205 -25.68 2.48 4.64
C ILE A 205 -26.00 2.47 3.14
N GLU A 206 -24.96 2.37 2.32
CA GLU A 206 -25.06 2.13 0.87
C GLU A 206 -24.56 0.72 0.56
N ASN A 207 -25.22 0.02 -0.36
CA ASN A 207 -24.60 -1.15 -0.98
C ASN A 207 -23.62 -0.65 -2.03
N VAL A 208 -22.42 -1.21 -2.04
CA VAL A 208 -21.33 -0.75 -2.90
C VAL A 208 -20.80 -1.89 -3.75
N GLU A 209 -20.41 -1.56 -4.98
CA GLU A 209 -19.73 -2.47 -5.90
C GLU A 209 -18.57 -1.77 -6.61
N GLY A 210 -17.61 -2.54 -7.11
CA GLY A 210 -16.55 -1.99 -7.94
C GLY A 210 -15.37 -2.93 -8.14
N VAL A 211 -14.18 -2.33 -8.22
CA VAL A 211 -12.92 -3.03 -8.52
C VAL A 211 -11.84 -2.70 -7.51
N GLY A 212 -11.02 -3.68 -7.18
CA GLY A 212 -9.98 -3.52 -6.17
C GLY A 212 -8.71 -4.27 -6.49
N TRP A 213 -7.69 -3.95 -5.70
CA TRP A 213 -6.32 -4.44 -5.79
C TRP A 213 -5.91 -5.00 -4.44
N PHE A 214 -5.05 -6.00 -4.45
CA PHE A 214 -4.43 -6.52 -3.24
C PHE A 214 -2.96 -6.87 -3.49
N ASP A 215 -2.12 -6.53 -2.52
CA ASP A 215 -0.72 -6.89 -2.44
C ASP A 215 -0.42 -7.60 -1.11
N HIS A 216 0.43 -8.62 -1.18
CA HIS A 216 1.07 -9.19 -0.01
C HIS A 216 2.58 -9.19 -0.23
N GLN A 217 3.28 -8.53 0.69
CA GLN A 217 4.74 -8.45 0.67
C GLN A 217 5.32 -8.83 2.01
N TRP A 218 6.43 -9.57 1.99
CA TRP A 218 7.14 -9.95 3.20
C TRP A 218 8.61 -10.19 2.93
N GLY A 219 9.42 -9.95 3.95
CA GLY A 219 10.83 -10.32 3.89
C GLY A 219 11.65 -9.65 4.96
N ARG A 220 12.94 -9.51 4.68
CA ARG A 220 13.86 -8.78 5.53
C ARG A 220 14.27 -7.50 4.85
N ASP A 221 13.67 -6.39 5.29
CA ASP A 221 14.05 -5.07 4.81
C ASP A 221 14.46 -4.17 5.98
N TYR A 222 15.59 -3.49 5.78
CA TYR A 222 16.16 -2.51 6.70
C TYR A 222 16.14 -1.10 6.08
N GLY A 223 15.55 -0.92 4.90
CA GLY A 223 15.39 0.35 4.19
C GLY A 223 14.64 1.37 5.02
N LEU A 224 13.59 0.96 5.75
CA LEU A 224 12.86 1.82 6.69
C LEU A 224 13.75 2.38 7.80
N LEU A 225 14.72 1.60 8.30
CA LEU A 225 15.70 2.08 9.29
C LEU A 225 16.71 3.06 8.71
N LYS A 226 16.99 2.94 7.41
CA LYS A 226 17.91 3.81 6.67
C LYS A 226 17.24 5.10 6.18
N GLY A 227 15.92 5.24 6.37
CA GLY A 227 15.15 6.39 5.89
C GLY A 227 14.91 6.37 4.38
N ASN A 228 15.04 5.20 3.75
CA ASN A 228 14.68 5.05 2.34
C ASN A 228 13.17 5.17 2.16
N GLY A 229 12.78 5.74 1.03
CA GLY A 229 11.40 5.81 0.57
C GLY A 229 11.22 5.02 -0.72
N TRP A 230 10.05 5.17 -1.33
CA TRP A 230 9.73 4.62 -2.63
C TRP A 230 8.61 5.43 -3.28
N ASP A 231 8.52 5.31 -4.60
CA ASP A 231 7.35 5.71 -5.36
C ASP A 231 6.74 4.43 -5.93
N TRP A 232 5.46 4.19 -5.69
CA TRP A 232 4.74 3.01 -6.15
C TRP A 232 3.43 3.40 -6.83
N PHE A 233 3.07 2.65 -7.87
CA PHE A 233 1.87 2.86 -8.68
C PHE A 233 1.24 1.50 -8.97
N GLY A 234 0.02 1.29 -8.48
CA GLY A 234 -0.83 0.17 -8.86
C GLY A 234 -1.97 0.67 -9.72
N LEU A 235 -1.89 0.42 -11.03
CA LEU A 235 -2.78 1.00 -12.04
C LEU A 235 -3.64 -0.08 -12.69
N GLN A 236 -4.95 0.13 -12.73
CA GLN A 236 -5.92 -0.72 -13.41
C GLN A 236 -6.37 -0.04 -14.71
N LEU A 237 -5.94 -0.59 -15.85
CA LEU A 237 -6.26 -0.05 -17.16
C LEU A 237 -7.67 -0.48 -17.60
N ASP A 238 -8.32 0.36 -18.40
CA ASP A 238 -9.69 0.14 -18.88
C ASP A 238 -9.80 -1.06 -19.83
N ASP A 239 -8.70 -1.40 -20.50
CA ASP A 239 -8.66 -2.56 -21.39
C ASP A 239 -8.52 -3.90 -20.65
N GLY A 240 -8.48 -3.88 -19.33
CA GLY A 240 -8.39 -5.07 -18.47
C GLY A 240 -6.97 -5.54 -18.20
N ARG A 241 -5.93 -4.77 -18.56
CA ARG A 241 -4.56 -4.98 -18.07
C ARG A 241 -4.31 -4.17 -16.80
N GLU A 242 -3.20 -4.47 -16.12
CA GLU A 242 -2.75 -3.71 -14.95
C GLU A 242 -1.25 -3.46 -15.01
N LEU A 243 -0.82 -2.40 -14.33
CA LEU A 243 0.59 -2.07 -14.15
C LEU A 243 0.90 -1.95 -12.66
N LEU A 244 1.98 -2.60 -12.24
CA LEU A 244 2.65 -2.31 -10.96
C LEU A 244 4.01 -1.71 -11.28
N LEU A 245 4.18 -0.44 -10.96
CA LEU A 245 5.40 0.32 -11.22
C LEU A 245 5.96 0.79 -9.89
N ASN A 246 7.27 0.73 -9.71
CA ASN A 246 7.89 1.41 -8.58
C ASN A 246 9.35 1.81 -8.85
N GLN A 247 9.87 2.62 -7.94
CA GLN A 247 11.30 2.87 -7.77
C GLN A 247 11.58 3.14 -6.29
N MET A 248 12.77 2.77 -5.84
CA MET A 248 13.25 3.07 -4.48
C MET A 248 13.88 4.46 -4.44
N ARG A 249 13.85 5.09 -3.27
CA ARG A 249 14.34 6.45 -3.05
C ARG A 249 15.27 6.52 -1.84
N SER A 250 16.38 7.23 -1.99
CA SER A 250 17.27 7.61 -0.89
C SER A 250 17.62 9.08 -1.02
N GLY A 251 16.98 9.92 -0.21
CA GLY A 251 17.04 11.37 -0.39
C GLY A 251 16.53 11.79 -1.78
N LYS A 252 17.40 12.37 -2.60
CA LYS A 252 17.05 12.82 -3.96
C LYS A 252 17.33 11.78 -5.05
N GLU A 253 18.03 10.71 -4.71
CA GLU A 253 18.41 9.67 -5.67
C GLU A 253 17.34 8.59 -5.71
N THR A 254 17.07 8.08 -6.91
CA THR A 254 16.18 6.96 -7.16
C THR A 254 16.95 5.78 -7.72
N PHE A 255 16.51 4.56 -7.42
CA PHE A 255 17.19 3.33 -7.83
C PHE A 255 16.21 2.15 -7.87
N SER A 256 16.68 1.03 -8.42
CA SER A 256 15.91 -0.21 -8.59
C SER A 256 14.50 0.00 -9.17
N PRO A 257 14.34 0.77 -10.28
CA PRO A 257 13.03 0.94 -10.87
C PRO A 257 12.54 -0.38 -11.47
N MET A 258 11.24 -0.62 -11.49
CA MET A 258 10.65 -1.75 -12.22
C MET A 258 9.24 -1.45 -12.71
N ALA A 259 8.86 -2.19 -13.74
CA ALA A 259 7.52 -2.28 -14.26
C ALA A 259 7.09 -3.74 -14.38
N ASN A 260 5.90 -4.04 -13.90
CA ASN A 260 5.21 -5.29 -14.13
C ASN A 260 3.95 -4.97 -14.91
N LEU A 261 3.81 -5.55 -16.11
CA LEU A 261 2.58 -5.52 -16.89
C LEU A 261 1.86 -6.85 -16.70
N ILE A 262 0.67 -6.79 -16.12
CA ILE A 262 -0.21 -7.94 -15.92
C ILE A 262 -1.21 -7.94 -17.07
N GLU A 263 -1.10 -8.95 -17.92
CA GLU A 263 -1.95 -9.12 -19.09
C GLU A 263 -3.37 -9.56 -18.69
N LYS A 264 -4.30 -9.53 -19.65
CA LYS A 264 -5.72 -9.88 -19.41
C LYS A 264 -5.90 -11.32 -18.93
N ASP A 265 -5.01 -12.22 -19.34
CA ASP A 265 -4.99 -13.63 -18.95
C ASP A 265 -4.28 -13.89 -17.61
N GLY A 266 -3.70 -12.84 -17.00
CA GLY A 266 -2.94 -12.91 -15.75
C GLY A 266 -1.45 -13.22 -15.93
N SER A 267 -0.95 -13.37 -17.17
CA SER A 267 0.49 -13.49 -17.40
C SER A 267 1.21 -12.18 -17.04
N VAL A 268 2.42 -12.29 -16.49
CA VAL A 268 3.20 -11.14 -16.02
C VAL A 268 4.41 -10.95 -16.93
N ARG A 269 4.55 -9.73 -17.47
CA ARG A 269 5.78 -9.27 -18.11
C ARG A 269 6.49 -8.31 -17.17
N PHE A 270 7.79 -8.50 -16.98
CA PHE A 270 8.60 -7.70 -16.07
C PHE A 270 9.74 -7.01 -16.82
N THR A 271 10.05 -5.77 -16.43
CA THR A 271 11.25 -5.07 -16.88
C THR A 271 11.79 -4.10 -15.83
N ARG A 272 13.11 -3.88 -15.87
CA ARG A 272 13.81 -2.80 -15.16
C ARG A 272 13.97 -1.54 -16.03
N ASN A 273 13.65 -1.64 -17.32
CA ASN A 273 13.78 -0.56 -18.29
C ASN A 273 12.53 0.32 -18.25
N ILE A 274 12.49 1.19 -17.24
CA ILE A 274 11.43 2.17 -16.99
C ILE A 274 12.08 3.47 -16.52
N SER A 275 11.47 4.59 -16.88
CA SER A 275 11.87 5.92 -16.38
C SER A 275 10.67 6.68 -15.83
N PHE A 276 10.92 7.42 -14.75
CA PHE A 276 9.94 8.27 -14.09
C PHE A 276 10.39 9.72 -14.19
N ILE A 277 9.50 10.60 -14.63
CA ILE A 277 9.75 12.04 -14.74
C ILE A 277 8.69 12.76 -13.91
N GLU A 278 9.14 13.45 -12.86
CA GLU A 278 8.31 14.28 -11.99
C GLU A 278 7.87 15.56 -12.75
N ILE A 279 6.57 15.78 -12.92
CA ILE A 279 6.02 16.91 -13.70
C ILE A 279 5.53 18.04 -12.80
N ASN A 280 4.69 17.71 -11.82
CA ASN A 280 4.05 18.69 -10.95
C ASN A 280 4.05 18.23 -9.49
N PHE A 281 4.00 19.18 -8.56
CA PHE A 281 4.21 18.93 -7.15
C PHE A 281 3.15 19.60 -6.28
N TRP A 282 2.79 18.92 -5.20
CA TRP A 282 2.02 19.48 -4.11
C TRP A 282 2.85 19.52 -2.84
N ARG A 283 2.68 20.60 -2.07
CA ARG A 283 3.40 20.82 -0.82
C ARG A 283 2.45 20.67 0.36
N SER A 284 2.78 19.78 1.28
CA SER A 284 2.03 19.65 2.52
C SER A 284 2.32 20.83 3.45
N PHE A 285 1.25 21.42 3.98
CA PHE A 285 1.35 22.40 5.06
C PHE A 285 1.60 21.74 6.43
N GLN A 286 1.31 20.43 6.58
CA GLN A 286 1.43 19.73 7.86
C GLN A 286 2.87 19.25 8.10
N THR A 287 3.49 18.70 7.06
CA THR A 287 4.81 18.06 7.15
C THR A 287 5.90 18.83 6.42
N ASN A 288 5.54 19.85 5.62
CA ASN A 288 6.46 20.59 4.75
C ASN A 288 7.01 19.76 3.56
N ALA A 289 6.58 18.51 3.43
CA ALA A 289 6.90 17.58 2.35
C ALA A 289 6.47 18.13 0.99
N ARG A 290 7.24 17.84 -0.05
CA ARG A 290 6.93 18.20 -1.44
C ARG A 290 6.79 16.92 -2.27
N TYR A 291 5.56 16.54 -2.56
CA TYR A 291 5.22 15.31 -3.27
C TYR A 291 5.04 15.58 -4.77
N PRO A 292 5.69 14.82 -5.65
CA PRO A 292 5.36 14.82 -7.08
C PRO A 292 4.02 14.11 -7.28
N ILE A 293 3.00 14.86 -7.66
CA ILE A 293 1.63 14.34 -7.82
C ILE A 293 1.23 14.15 -9.28
N GLU A 294 2.16 14.38 -10.19
CA GLU A 294 1.98 14.24 -11.63
C GLU A 294 3.29 13.75 -12.23
N TRP A 295 3.19 12.73 -13.07
CA TRP A 295 4.32 11.97 -13.57
C TRP A 295 4.16 11.67 -15.05
N LYS A 296 5.28 11.71 -15.77
CA LYS A 296 5.43 11.03 -17.04
C LYS A 296 6.25 9.76 -16.81
N ILE A 297 5.75 8.62 -17.26
CA ILE A 297 6.37 7.32 -17.05
C ILE A 297 6.52 6.62 -18.39
N ASN A 298 7.75 6.28 -18.76
CA ASN A 298 8.04 5.62 -20.04
C ASN A 298 8.59 4.21 -19.79
N ILE A 299 8.03 3.23 -20.51
CA ILE A 299 8.37 1.81 -20.41
C ILE A 299 8.63 1.28 -21.83
N PRO A 300 9.86 1.44 -22.37
CA PRO A 300 10.18 1.13 -23.77
C PRO A 300 9.85 -0.31 -24.18
N GLU A 301 10.14 -1.29 -23.31
CA GLU A 301 9.93 -2.71 -23.61
C GLU A 301 8.44 -3.10 -23.70
N PHE A 302 7.56 -2.31 -23.10
CA PHE A 302 6.11 -2.45 -23.25
C PHE A 302 5.54 -1.46 -24.27
N SER A 303 6.41 -0.63 -24.87
CA SER A 303 6.04 0.44 -25.78
C SER A 303 5.06 1.43 -25.17
N MET A 304 5.07 1.62 -23.85
CA MET A 304 4.11 2.49 -23.16
C MET A 304 4.74 3.84 -22.80
N ASP A 305 4.04 4.91 -23.14
CA ASP A 305 4.28 6.26 -22.61
C ASP A 305 3.03 6.70 -21.84
N LEU A 306 3.18 6.92 -20.54
CA LEU A 306 2.09 7.10 -19.58
C LEU A 306 2.19 8.46 -18.90
N HIS A 307 1.04 9.06 -18.64
CA HIS A 307 0.85 10.23 -17.80
C HIS A 307 -0.02 9.83 -16.61
N VAL A 308 0.54 9.91 -15.42
CA VAL A 308 -0.13 9.56 -14.17
C VAL A 308 -0.30 10.80 -13.32
N MET A 309 -1.54 11.13 -12.93
CA MET A 309 -1.84 12.35 -12.19
C MET A 309 -2.79 12.06 -11.04
N ALA A 310 -2.48 12.61 -9.86
CA ALA A 310 -3.38 12.56 -8.71
C ALA A 310 -4.73 13.21 -9.03
N LEU A 311 -5.83 12.54 -8.66
CA LEU A 311 -7.20 13.05 -8.89
C LEU A 311 -7.45 14.38 -8.14
N PHE A 312 -6.78 14.55 -7.00
CA PHE A 312 -6.65 15.81 -6.27
C PHE A 312 -5.41 15.81 -5.37
N PRO A 313 -4.86 16.99 -5.02
CA PRO A 313 -3.54 17.06 -4.36
C PRO A 313 -3.48 16.58 -2.91
N LYS A 314 -4.52 16.85 -2.12
CA LYS A 314 -4.52 16.71 -0.65
C LYS A 314 -4.81 15.25 -0.23
N GLN A 315 -3.88 14.35 -0.53
CA GLN A 315 -3.98 12.92 -0.21
C GLN A 315 -2.84 12.41 0.70
N GLU A 316 -2.12 13.32 1.37
CA GLU A 316 -1.17 12.94 2.42
C GLU A 316 -1.86 12.24 3.60
N MET A 317 -1.18 11.25 4.15
CA MET A 317 -1.55 10.50 5.33
C MET A 317 -0.41 10.52 6.36
N PRO A 318 -0.64 11.05 7.57
CA PRO A 318 0.32 10.92 8.67
C PRO A 318 0.50 9.45 9.06
N ILE A 319 1.76 9.02 9.17
CA ILE A 319 2.12 7.70 9.68
C ILE A 319 3.09 7.82 10.85
N ILE A 320 3.01 6.87 11.78
CA ILE A 320 3.81 6.94 13.00
C ILE A 320 5.25 6.48 12.75
N GLY A 321 6.20 7.17 13.36
CA GLY A 321 7.62 6.84 13.30
C GLY A 321 8.41 7.65 12.27
N PRO A 322 9.64 7.21 11.94
CA PRO A 322 10.60 7.96 11.15
C PRO A 322 10.13 8.49 9.80
N LEU A 323 9.22 7.77 9.13
CA LEU A 323 8.69 8.17 7.83
C LEU A 323 7.72 9.36 7.92
N GLN A 324 7.10 9.58 9.08
CA GLN A 324 6.21 10.70 9.46
C GLN A 324 4.91 10.89 8.65
N ALA A 325 4.94 10.71 7.34
CA ALA A 325 3.80 10.75 6.44
C ALA A 325 4.12 10.07 5.10
N ILE A 326 3.08 9.56 4.46
CA ILE A 326 3.10 9.09 3.08
C ILE A 326 2.08 9.89 2.27
N TRP A 327 2.31 10.08 0.98
CA TRP A 327 1.24 10.46 0.08
C TRP A 327 0.64 9.19 -0.47
N GLU A 328 -0.64 8.95 -0.17
CA GLU A 328 -1.35 7.75 -0.58
C GLU A 328 -2.64 8.19 -1.23
N GLY A 329 -2.81 7.99 -2.53
CA GLY A 329 -3.98 8.56 -3.16
C GLY A 329 -4.33 8.03 -4.52
N VAL A 330 -5.57 8.32 -4.89
CA VAL A 330 -6.14 8.00 -6.19
C VAL A 330 -5.47 8.85 -7.26
N CYS A 331 -5.11 8.20 -8.36
CA CYS A 331 -4.61 8.80 -9.58
C CYS A 331 -5.36 8.27 -10.80
N ASP A 332 -5.40 9.10 -11.84
CA ASP A 332 -5.77 8.69 -13.19
C ASP A 332 -4.50 8.38 -13.98
N VAL A 333 -4.59 7.44 -14.91
CA VAL A 333 -3.54 7.17 -15.90
C VAL A 333 -4.12 7.34 -17.29
N SER A 334 -3.38 8.08 -18.11
CA SER A 334 -3.63 8.19 -19.56
C SER A 334 -2.32 7.97 -20.31
N GLY A 335 -2.37 7.77 -21.62
CA GLY A 335 -1.16 7.62 -22.42
C GLY A 335 -1.41 6.82 -23.68
N ALA A 336 -0.34 6.24 -24.22
CA ALA A 336 -0.43 5.45 -25.43
C ALA A 336 0.63 4.35 -25.50
N GLU A 337 0.32 3.31 -26.27
CA GLU A 337 1.31 2.43 -26.84
C GLU A 337 1.89 3.05 -28.11
N ILE A 338 3.19 3.34 -28.09
CA ILE A 338 3.92 4.03 -29.16
C ILE A 338 5.04 3.12 -29.66
N THR A 339 5.01 2.77 -30.95
CA THR A 339 6.16 2.13 -31.62
C THR A 339 6.52 2.95 -32.85
N SER A 340 7.82 3.13 -33.12
CA SER A 340 8.29 3.90 -34.28
C SER A 340 7.70 5.32 -34.42
N ASN A 341 7.38 5.97 -33.30
CA ASN A 341 6.68 7.27 -33.21
C ASN A 341 5.23 7.29 -33.70
N GLU A 342 4.60 6.12 -33.88
CA GLU A 342 3.18 5.98 -34.18
C GLU A 342 2.42 5.50 -32.94
N VAL A 343 1.27 6.14 -32.68
CA VAL A 343 0.34 5.71 -31.62
C VAL A 343 -0.46 4.53 -32.14
N HIS A 344 -0.31 3.37 -31.50
CA HIS A 344 -1.05 2.16 -31.83
C HIS A 344 -2.33 2.01 -31.02
N LYS A 345 -2.32 2.50 -29.77
CA LYS A 345 -3.40 2.28 -28.84
C LYS A 345 -3.38 3.31 -27.72
N GLU A 346 -4.52 3.96 -27.49
CA GLU A 346 -4.72 4.83 -26.33
C GLU A 346 -4.83 3.98 -25.05
N ILE A 347 -4.25 4.50 -23.97
CA ILE A 347 -4.29 3.92 -22.63
C ILE A 347 -5.06 4.88 -21.74
N GLN A 348 -6.02 4.32 -21.00
CA GLN A 348 -6.77 5.01 -19.96
C GLN A 348 -6.96 4.05 -18.78
N GLY A 349 -7.11 4.61 -17.58
CA GLY A 349 -7.38 3.85 -16.39
C GLY A 349 -7.25 4.69 -15.13
N LYS A 350 -7.26 3.99 -14.00
CA LYS A 350 -7.17 4.60 -12.66
C LYS A 350 -6.38 3.70 -11.72
N GLY A 351 -5.91 4.25 -10.62
CA GLY A 351 -5.15 3.48 -9.66
C GLY A 351 -4.84 4.24 -8.38
N PHE A 352 -3.91 3.66 -7.61
CA PHE A 352 -3.32 4.30 -6.46
C PHE A 352 -1.85 4.59 -6.72
N MET A 353 -1.40 5.70 -6.13
CA MET A 353 -0.01 6.09 -6.07
C MET A 353 0.37 6.28 -4.58
N GLU A 354 1.47 5.64 -4.19
CA GLU A 354 2.07 5.72 -2.86
C GLU A 354 3.46 6.35 -2.96
N LEU A 355 3.70 7.43 -2.23
CA LEU A 355 4.96 8.17 -2.22
C LEU A 355 5.48 8.31 -0.79
N VAL A 356 6.64 7.70 -0.53
CA VAL A 356 7.21 7.55 0.81
C VAL A 356 8.58 8.22 0.89
N GLY A 357 8.91 8.78 2.06
CA GLY A 357 10.23 9.37 2.32
C GLY A 357 10.39 10.84 1.90
N TYR A 358 9.29 11.58 1.75
CA TYR A 358 9.28 13.00 1.38
C TYR A 358 9.11 13.98 2.55
N ALA A 359 8.79 13.46 3.75
CA ALA A 359 8.41 14.25 4.94
C ALA A 359 9.58 14.52 5.90
#